data_AF-A0A250I6L8-F1
#
_entry.id   AF-A0A250I6L8-F1
#
_cell.length_a   1.000
_cell.length_b   1.000
_cell.length_c   1.000
_cell.angle_alpha   90.00
_cell.angle_beta   90.00
_cell.angle_gamma   90.00
#
_symmetry.space_group_name_H-M   'P 1'
#
loop_
_entity.id
_entity.type
_entity.pdbx_description
1 polymer ?
#
loop_
_entity_poly.entity_id
_entity_poly.type
_entity_poly.pdbx_seq_one_letter_code
_entity_poly.pdbx_strand_id
1 'polypeptide(L)'
;MMKKLLSACLLSSALLVGCGGSTEDADSEGCEHLQAGPGVAITASTTAGNAPAVSNDHKRYDIALPSGSAGSVSFAASEAADYVFFLNADVPLTLTSASGQAVAFESSAKSSESCTDIKGRHVAPLEVGTYTLTLGPASGTVSLVIEESGHEHEHEHEH
;
A
#
# COMPACT_ATOMS: atom_id res chain seq x y z
N MET A 1 15.37 23.36 69.44
CA MET A 1 14.86 22.06 68.96
C MET A 1 14.33 22.25 67.54
N MET A 2 15.06 21.77 66.53
CA MET A 2 14.64 21.81 65.13
C MET A 2 13.70 20.64 64.85
N LYS A 3 12.48 20.90 64.35
CA LYS A 3 11.64 19.89 63.72
C LYS A 3 10.78 20.54 62.63
N LYS A 4 11.23 20.28 61.40
CA LYS A 4 10.51 19.90 60.18
C LYS A 4 9.11 20.47 59.99
N LEU A 5 8.87 21.06 58.82
CA LEU A 5 7.85 20.62 57.86
C LEU A 5 8.26 21.12 56.47
N LEU A 6 8.62 20.19 55.58
CA LEU A 6 8.96 20.48 54.19
C LEU A 6 7.67 20.88 53.46
N SER A 7 7.74 22.00 52.75
CA SER A 7 6.72 22.46 51.82
C SER A 7 6.82 21.63 50.54
N ALA A 8 5.75 20.91 50.20
CA ALA A 8 5.63 20.19 48.93
C ALA A 8 4.68 20.99 48.03
N CYS A 9 5.26 21.82 47.16
CA CYS A 9 4.58 22.33 45.98
C CYS A 9 4.35 21.17 45.01
N LEU A 10 3.15 20.59 45.02
CA LEU A 10 2.69 19.69 43.96
C LEU A 10 2.44 20.53 42.71
N LEU A 11 3.43 20.50 41.82
CA LEU A 11 3.40 21.09 40.49
C LEU A 11 2.43 20.34 39.57
N SER A 12 1.63 21.15 38.90
CA SER A 12 1.31 21.09 37.47
C SER A 12 0.62 19.85 36.89
N SER A 13 -0.59 20.14 36.40
CA SER A 13 -1.24 19.52 35.26
C SER A 13 -0.27 19.17 34.13
N ALA A 14 -0.32 17.92 33.66
CA ALA A 14 -0.04 17.58 32.28
C ALA A 14 -0.90 16.37 31.90
N LEU A 15 -1.97 16.66 31.17
CA LEU A 15 -2.66 15.71 30.30
C LEU A 15 -1.63 15.25 29.26
N LEU A 16 -1.22 13.99 29.32
CA LEU A 16 -0.75 13.26 28.16
C LEU A 16 -1.32 11.85 28.26
N VAL A 17 -2.57 11.71 27.80
CA VAL A 17 -2.94 10.51 27.05
C VAL A 17 -1.94 10.48 25.90
N GLY A 18 -0.87 9.69 26.07
CA GLY A 18 -0.01 9.30 24.98
C GLY A 18 -0.84 8.40 24.08
N CYS A 19 -1.63 9.00 23.20
CA CYS A 19 -1.98 8.35 21.95
C CYS A 19 -0.64 8.23 21.23
N GLY A 20 -0.03 7.03 21.29
CA GLY A 20 1.11 6.71 20.46
C GLY A 20 0.74 7.06 19.03
N GLY A 21 1.61 7.79 18.33
CA GLY A 21 1.38 8.21 16.96
C GLY A 21 0.93 7.00 16.15
N SER A 22 -0.23 7.12 15.51
CA SER A 22 -0.78 6.06 14.69
C SER A 22 0.18 5.81 13.54
N THR A 23 0.97 4.74 13.64
CA THR A 23 1.39 4.00 12.47
C THR A 23 0.09 3.52 11.83
N GLU A 24 -0.34 4.14 10.74
CA GLU A 24 -1.55 3.72 10.08
C GLU A 24 -1.39 2.30 9.54
N ASP A 25 -2.42 1.46 9.73
CA ASP A 25 -2.43 0.13 9.14
C ASP A 25 -2.45 0.25 7.61
N ALA A 26 -1.79 -0.66 6.87
CA ALA A 26 -1.69 -0.61 5.40
C ALA A 26 -3.04 -0.46 4.66
N ASP A 27 -4.13 -0.95 5.27
CA ASP A 27 -5.49 -0.79 4.73
C ASP A 27 -6.02 0.65 4.82
N SER A 28 -5.60 1.42 5.83
CA SER A 28 -5.92 2.85 5.99
C SER A 28 -5.14 3.69 4.98
N GLU A 29 -3.81 3.53 4.94
CA GLU A 29 -2.92 4.17 3.97
C GLU A 29 -3.35 3.87 2.53
N GLY A 30 -3.55 2.58 2.22
CA GLY A 30 -4.02 2.14 0.92
C GLY A 30 -5.37 2.75 0.54
N CYS A 31 -6.26 2.99 1.51
CA CYS A 31 -7.53 3.67 1.27
C CYS A 31 -7.35 5.16 0.98
N GLU A 32 -6.53 5.86 1.78
CA GLU A 32 -6.23 7.28 1.59
C GLU A 32 -5.67 7.50 0.19
N HIS A 33 -4.64 6.75 -0.20
CA HIS A 33 -4.04 6.86 -1.53
C HIS A 33 -5.05 6.50 -2.62
N LEU A 34 -5.90 5.49 -2.43
CA LEU A 34 -6.91 5.11 -3.42
C LEU A 34 -7.97 6.21 -3.62
N GLN A 35 -8.36 6.94 -2.57
CA GLN A 35 -9.39 7.99 -2.63
C GLN A 35 -8.81 9.35 -3.03
N ALA A 36 -7.77 9.79 -2.34
CA ALA A 36 -7.19 11.13 -2.44
C ALA A 36 -6.07 11.23 -3.49
N GLY A 37 -5.36 10.12 -3.77
CA GLY A 37 -4.19 10.12 -4.62
C GLY A 37 -2.93 10.63 -3.90
N PRO A 38 -1.92 11.14 -4.63
CA PRO A 38 -1.98 11.63 -6.01
C PRO A 38 -2.17 10.51 -7.06
N GLY A 39 -2.92 10.83 -8.12
CA GLY A 39 -3.23 9.91 -9.21
C GLY A 39 -2.26 10.00 -10.39
N VAL A 40 -1.84 8.86 -10.94
CA VAL A 40 -0.98 8.73 -12.12
C VAL A 40 -1.67 7.86 -13.15
N ALA A 41 -2.00 8.43 -14.32
CA ALA A 41 -2.59 7.67 -15.42
C ALA A 41 -1.51 6.84 -16.16
N ILE A 42 -1.76 5.54 -16.34
CA ILE A 42 -0.88 4.63 -17.08
C ILE A 42 -1.71 3.78 -18.04
N THR A 43 -1.20 3.54 -19.24
CA THR A 43 -1.77 2.55 -20.17
C THR A 43 -1.05 1.23 -20.04
N ALA A 44 -1.73 0.19 -19.59
CA ALA A 44 -1.11 -1.13 -19.45
C ALA A 44 -0.67 -1.71 -20.81
N SER A 45 0.41 -2.48 -20.79
CA SER A 45 0.88 -3.21 -21.97
C SER A 45 0.08 -4.51 -22.15
N THR A 46 -0.11 -4.96 -23.38
CA THR A 46 -0.62 -6.31 -23.66
C THR A 46 0.49 -7.38 -23.55
N THR A 47 1.75 -6.97 -23.38
CA THR A 47 2.92 -7.85 -23.24
C THR A 47 3.78 -7.46 -22.05
N ALA A 48 4.23 -8.46 -21.28
CA ALA A 48 5.02 -8.25 -20.07
C ALA A 48 6.34 -7.49 -20.31
N GLY A 49 7.03 -7.77 -21.42
CA GLY A 49 8.36 -7.20 -21.70
C GLY A 49 8.39 -5.67 -21.92
N ASN A 50 7.24 -5.03 -22.14
CA ASN A 50 7.11 -3.58 -22.33
C ASN A 50 6.15 -2.95 -21.30
N ALA A 51 5.92 -3.62 -20.18
CA ALA A 51 4.98 -3.18 -19.17
C ALA A 51 5.49 -1.89 -18.48
N PRO A 52 4.72 -0.78 -18.50
CA PRO A 52 5.13 0.46 -17.84
C PRO A 52 5.27 0.26 -16.33
N ALA A 53 6.18 1.02 -15.72
CA ALA A 53 6.49 0.87 -14.30
C ALA A 53 5.45 1.53 -13.39
N VAL A 54 5.17 0.87 -12.28
CA VAL A 54 4.50 1.38 -11.07
C VAL A 54 5.44 1.21 -9.88
N SER A 55 5.16 1.86 -8.76
CA SER A 55 6.05 1.87 -7.58
C SER A 55 5.24 1.89 -6.28
N ASN A 56 5.89 1.48 -5.18
CA ASN A 56 5.41 1.74 -3.83
C ASN A 56 5.90 3.14 -3.45
N ASP A 57 5.21 4.16 -3.96
CA ASP A 57 5.57 5.58 -3.78
C ASP A 57 4.40 6.44 -3.30
N HIS A 58 3.46 5.79 -2.59
CA HIS A 58 2.27 6.42 -1.99
C HIS A 58 1.40 7.13 -3.05
N LYS A 59 1.22 6.48 -4.21
CA LYS A 59 0.42 6.97 -5.33
C LYS A 59 -0.64 5.97 -5.75
N ARG A 60 -1.71 6.52 -6.30
CA ARG A 60 -2.70 5.75 -7.07
C ARG A 60 -2.33 5.72 -8.54
N TYR A 61 -2.15 4.52 -9.07
CA TYR A 61 -1.97 4.29 -10.50
C TYR A 61 -3.31 3.97 -11.15
N ASP A 62 -3.82 4.87 -11.98
CA ASP A 62 -5.05 4.70 -12.75
C ASP A 62 -4.71 3.99 -14.07
N ILE A 63 -4.75 2.65 -14.04
CA ILE A 63 -4.30 1.77 -15.12
C ILE A 63 -5.42 1.55 -16.14
N ALA A 64 -5.28 2.15 -17.32
CA ALA A 64 -6.13 1.89 -18.48
C ALA A 64 -5.80 0.51 -19.07
N LEU A 65 -6.77 -0.41 -19.04
CA LEU A 65 -6.62 -1.76 -19.56
C LEU A 65 -6.92 -1.84 -21.06
N PRO A 66 -6.20 -2.68 -21.83
CA PRO A 66 -6.56 -3.01 -23.20
C PRO A 66 -7.96 -3.64 -23.24
N SER A 67 -8.82 -3.17 -24.15
CA SER A 67 -10.25 -3.52 -24.16
C SER A 67 -10.50 -5.03 -24.14
N GLY A 68 -11.07 -5.53 -23.03
CA GLY A 68 -11.48 -6.93 -22.86
C GLY A 68 -10.32 -7.92 -22.71
N SER A 69 -9.10 -7.42 -22.50
CA SER A 69 -7.89 -8.24 -22.34
C SER A 69 -7.23 -7.95 -20.99
N ALA A 70 -6.28 -8.80 -20.60
CA ALA A 70 -5.42 -8.48 -19.48
C ALA A 70 -4.40 -7.40 -19.89
N GLY A 71 -4.03 -6.55 -18.93
CA GLY A 71 -2.99 -5.54 -19.07
C GLY A 71 -1.89 -5.75 -18.05
N SER A 72 -0.64 -5.55 -18.45
CA SER A 72 0.54 -5.69 -17.60
C SER A 72 1.19 -4.35 -17.26
N VAL A 73 1.60 -4.22 -16.00
CA VAL A 73 2.53 -3.18 -15.48
C VAL A 73 3.73 -3.87 -14.80
N SER A 74 4.86 -3.18 -14.68
CA SER A 74 6.04 -3.68 -13.98
C SER A 74 6.18 -3.03 -12.60
N PHE A 75 6.62 -3.79 -11.62
CA PHE A 75 6.88 -3.33 -10.26
C PHE A 75 8.25 -3.79 -9.81
N ALA A 76 9.04 -2.91 -9.20
CA ALA A 76 10.32 -3.26 -8.61
C ALA A 76 10.19 -3.21 -7.09
N ALA A 77 10.28 -4.36 -6.43
CA ALA A 77 10.40 -4.43 -4.98
C ALA A 77 11.83 -4.05 -4.60
N SER A 78 12.00 -2.95 -3.86
CA SER A 78 13.31 -2.46 -3.39
C SER A 78 13.86 -3.24 -2.21
N GLU A 79 12.98 -3.98 -1.54
CA GLU A 79 13.27 -4.74 -0.33
C GLU A 79 12.46 -6.03 -0.30
N ALA A 80 12.95 -7.00 0.48
CA ALA A 80 12.26 -8.26 0.72
C ALA A 80 11.26 -8.07 1.87
N ALA A 81 9.97 -8.02 1.53
CA ALA A 81 8.88 -7.70 2.44
C ALA A 81 7.56 -8.25 1.88
N ASP A 82 6.52 -8.21 2.70
CA ASP A 82 5.16 -8.44 2.25
C ASP A 82 4.60 -7.14 1.67
N TYR A 83 4.13 -7.21 0.43
CA TYR A 83 3.48 -6.09 -0.25
C TYR A 83 1.99 -6.32 -0.37
N VAL A 84 1.21 -5.25 -0.19
CA VAL A 84 -0.24 -5.24 -0.35
C VAL A 84 -0.61 -4.49 -1.63
N PHE A 85 -1.31 -5.16 -2.52
CA PHE A 85 -1.83 -4.59 -3.77
C PHE A 85 -3.32 -4.31 -3.60
N PHE A 86 -3.69 -3.03 -3.58
CA PHE A 86 -5.07 -2.58 -3.46
C PHE A 86 -5.62 -2.16 -4.82
N LEU A 87 -6.82 -2.65 -5.15
CA LEU A 87 -7.53 -2.37 -6.40
C LEU A 87 -8.90 -1.77 -6.12
N ASN A 88 -9.31 -0.78 -6.90
CA ASN A 88 -10.68 -0.23 -6.84
C ASN A 88 -11.75 -1.11 -7.51
N ALA A 89 -11.34 -2.21 -8.15
CA ALA A 89 -12.19 -3.11 -8.90
C ALA A 89 -11.86 -4.57 -8.56
N ASP A 90 -12.91 -5.41 -8.53
CA ASP A 90 -12.78 -6.86 -8.43
C ASP A 90 -12.36 -7.42 -9.81
N VAL A 91 -11.08 -7.28 -10.12
CA VAL A 91 -10.45 -7.82 -11.33
C VAL A 91 -9.38 -8.83 -10.94
N PRO A 92 -9.15 -9.89 -11.74
CA PRO A 92 -8.05 -10.81 -11.47
C PRO A 92 -6.71 -10.06 -11.49
N LEU A 93 -5.85 -10.36 -10.52
CA LEU A 93 -4.46 -9.92 -10.47
C LEU A 93 -3.58 -11.16 -10.41
N THR A 94 -2.49 -11.18 -11.18
CA THR A 94 -1.43 -12.19 -11.05
C THR A 94 -0.08 -11.51 -11.02
N LEU A 95 0.84 -12.04 -10.21
CA LEU A 95 2.24 -11.61 -10.16
C LEU A 95 3.14 -12.68 -10.73
N THR A 96 4.09 -12.25 -11.56
CA THR A 96 5.12 -13.12 -12.14
C THR A 96 6.49 -12.48 -11.91
N SER A 97 7.45 -13.22 -11.41
CA SER A 97 8.83 -12.75 -11.26
C SER A 97 9.53 -12.56 -12.61
N ALA A 98 10.68 -11.90 -12.60
CA ALA A 98 11.52 -11.74 -13.80
C ALA A 98 11.95 -13.09 -14.45
N SER A 99 11.96 -14.19 -13.70
CA SER A 99 12.25 -15.53 -14.24
C SER A 99 11.02 -16.23 -14.84
N GLY A 100 9.87 -15.57 -14.87
CA GLY A 100 8.62 -16.13 -15.39
C GLY A 100 7.86 -16.98 -14.38
N GLN A 101 8.28 -17.01 -13.12
CA GLN A 101 7.62 -17.82 -12.09
C GLN A 101 6.46 -17.06 -11.46
N ALA A 102 5.31 -17.73 -11.33
CA ALA A 102 4.16 -17.19 -10.64
C ALA A 102 4.47 -17.01 -9.14
N VAL A 103 4.10 -15.86 -8.59
CA VAL A 103 4.14 -15.57 -7.17
C VAL A 103 2.76 -15.85 -6.59
N ALA A 104 2.69 -16.67 -5.54
CA ALA A 104 1.44 -16.93 -4.84
C ALA A 104 1.12 -15.78 -3.88
N PHE A 105 -0.15 -15.40 -3.82
CA PHE A 105 -0.62 -14.53 -2.74
C PHE A 105 -0.77 -15.33 -1.45
N GLU A 106 -0.28 -14.79 -0.35
CA GLU A 106 -0.52 -15.34 0.99
C GLU A 106 -1.98 -15.14 1.42
N SER A 107 -2.55 -14.00 1.04
CA SER A 107 -3.96 -13.72 1.25
C SER A 107 -4.54 -12.88 0.12
N SER A 108 -5.85 -13.04 -0.11
CA SER A 108 -6.60 -12.23 -1.07
C SER A 108 -8.02 -12.01 -0.57
N ALA A 109 -8.50 -10.78 -0.67
CA ALA A 109 -9.85 -10.38 -0.32
C ALA A 109 -10.42 -9.44 -1.38
N LYS A 110 -11.76 -9.31 -1.39
CA LYS A 110 -12.49 -8.41 -2.31
C LYS A 110 -13.06 -7.18 -1.60
N SER A 111 -12.56 -6.91 -0.40
CA SER A 111 -13.01 -5.85 0.49
C SER A 111 -11.96 -5.57 1.55
N SER A 112 -12.01 -4.37 2.12
CA SER A 112 -11.37 -4.03 3.38
C SER A 112 -12.44 -3.48 4.34
N GLU A 113 -12.30 -3.75 5.64
CA GLU A 113 -13.18 -3.13 6.66
C GLU A 113 -12.92 -1.62 6.77
N SER A 114 -11.70 -1.18 6.48
CA SER A 114 -11.28 0.22 6.54
C SER A 114 -11.73 1.03 5.33
N CYS A 115 -12.05 0.38 4.20
CA CYS A 115 -12.31 1.06 2.93
C CYS A 115 -13.26 0.29 2.00
N THR A 116 -14.42 0.87 1.70
CA THR A 116 -15.37 0.27 0.75
C THR A 116 -14.95 0.40 -0.71
N ASP A 117 -13.99 1.29 -1.00
CA ASP A 117 -13.46 1.48 -2.36
C ASP A 117 -12.44 0.41 -2.74
N ILE A 118 -11.86 -0.29 -1.75
CA ILE A 118 -11.00 -1.45 -1.99
C ILE A 118 -11.89 -2.64 -2.38
N LYS A 119 -11.75 -3.09 -3.63
CA LYS A 119 -12.45 -4.26 -4.19
C LYS A 119 -11.51 -5.40 -4.58
N GLY A 120 -10.21 -5.19 -4.47
CA GLY A 120 -9.18 -6.22 -4.48
C GLY A 120 -8.10 -5.86 -3.47
N ARG A 121 -7.75 -6.80 -2.60
CA ARG A 121 -6.66 -6.68 -1.62
C ARG A 121 -5.86 -7.96 -1.70
N HIS A 122 -4.61 -7.88 -2.13
CA HIS A 122 -3.74 -9.04 -2.32
C HIS A 122 -2.43 -8.86 -1.59
N VAL A 123 -2.05 -9.81 -0.74
CA VAL A 123 -0.76 -9.78 -0.04
C VAL A 123 0.18 -10.77 -0.70
N ALA A 124 1.36 -10.32 -1.12
CA ALA A 124 2.39 -11.17 -1.70
C ALA A 124 3.73 -10.98 -0.96
N PRO A 125 4.39 -12.07 -0.53
CA PRO A 125 5.75 -12.03 -0.04
C PRO A 125 6.68 -11.87 -1.24
N LEU A 126 7.36 -10.72 -1.33
CA LEU A 126 8.27 -10.42 -2.42
C LEU A 126 9.71 -10.38 -1.91
N GLU A 127 10.61 -10.81 -2.79
CA GLU A 127 12.05 -10.61 -2.64
C GLU A 127 12.46 -9.37 -3.44
N VAL A 128 13.66 -8.85 -3.21
CA VAL A 128 14.20 -7.78 -4.05
C VAL A 128 14.24 -8.22 -5.52
N GLY A 129 13.56 -7.48 -6.39
CA GLY A 129 13.49 -7.83 -7.81
C GLY A 129 12.37 -7.14 -8.58
N THR A 130 12.30 -7.45 -9.87
CA THR A 130 11.24 -6.96 -10.76
C THR A 130 10.18 -8.02 -10.97
N TYR A 131 8.93 -7.58 -10.88
CA TYR A 131 7.73 -8.37 -11.04
C TYR A 131 6.85 -7.76 -12.13
N THR A 132 6.13 -8.62 -12.84
CA THR A 132 5.04 -8.23 -13.74
C THR A 132 3.72 -8.45 -13.02
N LEU A 133 2.94 -7.37 -12.88
CA LEU A 133 1.56 -7.40 -12.41
C LEU A 133 0.68 -7.47 -13.64
N THR A 134 -0.17 -8.48 -13.74
CA THR A 134 -1.13 -8.62 -14.84
C THR A 134 -2.54 -8.52 -14.28
N LEU A 135 -3.28 -7.50 -14.71
CA LEU A 135 -4.64 -7.19 -14.29
C LEU A 135 -5.64 -7.60 -15.38
N GLY A 136 -6.76 -8.18 -14.98
CA GLY A 136 -7.82 -8.59 -15.90
C GLY A 136 -7.72 -10.07 -16.34
N PRO A 137 -8.53 -10.48 -17.33
CA PRO A 137 -9.22 -9.64 -18.31
C PRO A 137 -10.32 -8.77 -17.71
N ALA A 138 -10.36 -7.50 -18.13
CA ALA A 138 -11.40 -6.54 -17.76
C ALA A 138 -11.46 -5.40 -18.80
N SER A 139 -12.33 -4.41 -18.58
CA SER A 139 -12.46 -3.23 -19.44
C SER A 139 -12.42 -1.96 -18.62
N GLY A 140 -11.85 -0.89 -19.19
CA GLY A 140 -11.80 0.42 -18.56
C GLY A 140 -10.53 0.62 -17.73
N THR A 141 -10.64 1.46 -16.70
CA THR A 141 -9.52 1.84 -15.83
C THR A 141 -9.64 1.12 -14.49
N VAL A 142 -8.54 0.54 -14.02
CA VAL A 142 -8.40 -0.03 -12.67
C VAL A 142 -7.39 0.81 -11.91
N SER A 143 -7.77 1.30 -10.74
CA SER A 143 -6.85 1.99 -9.86
C SER A 143 -6.08 0.98 -9.01
N LEU A 144 -4.75 1.14 -8.93
CA LEU A 144 -3.82 0.32 -8.16
C LEU A 144 -3.09 1.21 -7.15
N VAL A 145 -3.02 0.77 -5.90
CA VAL A 145 -2.10 1.26 -4.87
C VAL A 145 -1.27 0.08 -4.38
N ILE A 146 0.01 0.33 -4.09
CA ILE A 146 0.93 -0.68 -3.58
C ILE A 146 1.50 -0.12 -2.28
N GLU A 147 1.36 -0.88 -1.20
CA GLU A 147 1.92 -0.57 0.12
C GLU A 147 2.77 -1.76 0.61
N GLU A 148 3.62 -1.54 1.59
CA GLU A 148 4.26 -2.62 2.36
C GLU A 148 3.43 -2.93 3.60
N SER A 149 3.21 -4.21 3.92
CA SER A 149 2.61 -4.58 5.20
C SER A 149 3.69 -4.60 6.27
N GLY A 150 3.76 -3.53 7.06
CA GLY A 150 4.51 -3.51 8.33
C GLY A 150 5.68 -2.53 8.42
N HIS A 151 5.84 -1.59 7.49
CA HIS A 151 6.80 -0.51 7.68
C HIS A 151 6.20 0.63 8.51
N GLU A 152 6.77 0.83 9.71
CA GLU A 152 6.65 2.08 10.44
C GLU A 152 7.26 3.18 9.55
N HIS A 153 6.43 4.02 8.94
CA HIS A 153 6.94 5.24 8.35
C HIS A 153 7.43 6.13 9.50
N GLU A 154 8.76 6.19 9.71
CA GLU A 154 9.36 7.33 10.41
C GLU A 154 9.07 8.56 9.55
N HIS A 155 7.98 9.26 9.83
CA HIS A 155 7.78 10.61 9.32
C HIS A 155 8.90 11.46 9.92
N GLU A 156 9.94 11.75 9.12
CA GLU A 156 10.84 12.87 9.38
C GLU A 156 10.00 14.15 9.34
N HIS A 157 9.40 14.49 10.48
CA HIS A 157 8.91 15.84 10.72
C HIS A 157 10.15 16.74 10.84
N GLU A 158 10.53 17.37 9.74
CA GLU A 158 11.36 18.58 9.80
C GLU A 158 10.61 19.61 10.68
N HIS A 159 11.14 19.84 11.89
CA HIS A 159 10.72 20.88 12.83
C HIS A 159 11.56 22.14 12.67
#